data_AF-A0A1Q8E9U9-F1
#
_entry.id   AF-A0A1Q8E9U9-F1
#
_cell.length_a   1.000
_cell.length_b   1.000
_cell.length_c   1.000
_cell.angle_alpha   90.00
_cell.angle_beta   90.00
_cell.angle_gamma   90.00
#
_symmetry.space_group_name_H-M   'P 1'
#
loop_
_entity.id
_entity.type
_entity.pdbx_description
1 polymer ?
#
loop_
_entity_poly.entity_id
_entity_poly.type
_entity_poly.pdbx_seq_one_letter_code
_entity_poly.pdbx_strand_id
1 'polypeptide(L)'
;MKELKMELLVEDVKGNREVAYTLLEAAHPLFLTTDISVQDEVLLLESYLEEGMYGWERLSELTVEERLRHLLNIGRLYKELEFSKYTYSFEPESIAFTMNASPQFIHKGIKGQIPPYDSITEDEFLQRYKAMILSLLDDKTDYLSLMDGKLPFYKGNLFCETVLQSESISDILHLLQEKYVEEKQLNEQNYSRMSNTFVTRLKISAIISSIVAVCSLIGIGYLFFFALPRQEMISSIRLAFIQEDYSQVISTLKNTDSKSLSQEDKYIVAYSVIMTEHLTDEQKTELSKISSQSNEDYLRYWVLIGQAKIDEAIDIASFLDDPQLLMYGMTKKIDEIQRNPDMTSEERTEKMNGYKSKLEELKKQYLTPSDNSATEEATKVEASSSAATSSSSSSSSSSSKK
;
A
#
# COMPACT_ATOMS: atom_id res chain seq x y z
N MET A 1 -31.59 21.42 22.63
CA MET A 1 -32.97 21.32 22.11
C MET A 1 -33.02 22.12 20.82
N LYS A 2 -33.46 21.53 19.72
CA LYS A 2 -33.65 22.26 18.45
C LYS A 2 -35.07 22.81 18.50
N GLU A 3 -35.21 24.14 18.52
CA GLU A 3 -36.49 24.82 18.47
C GLU A 3 -36.96 24.91 17.02
N LEU A 4 -38.19 24.48 16.76
CA LEU A 4 -38.84 24.65 15.47
C LEU A 4 -39.91 25.72 15.63
N LYS A 5 -39.80 26.81 14.86
CA LYS A 5 -40.72 27.95 14.92
C LYS A 5 -41.56 27.98 13.66
N MET A 6 -42.86 28.09 13.82
CA MET A 6 -43.80 28.34 12.74
C MET A 6 -44.57 29.63 13.05
N GLU A 7 -44.62 30.51 12.05
CA GLU A 7 -45.36 31.76 12.11
C GLU A 7 -46.70 31.57 11.38
N LEU A 8 -47.79 31.91 12.04
CA LEU A 8 -49.12 31.99 11.45
C LEU A 8 -49.70 33.38 11.70
N LEU A 9 -50.51 33.91 10.78
CA LEU A 9 -51.22 35.16 11.05
C LEU A 9 -52.41 34.89 11.96
N VAL A 10 -52.66 35.79 12.92
CA VAL A 10 -53.83 35.70 13.81
C VAL A 10 -55.16 35.78 13.03
N GLU A 11 -55.13 36.36 11.83
CA GLU A 11 -56.25 36.41 10.89
C GLU A 11 -56.59 35.04 10.27
N ASP A 12 -55.62 34.13 10.19
CA ASP A 12 -55.82 32.77 9.65
C ASP A 12 -56.55 31.87 10.65
N VAL A 13 -56.65 32.27 11.92
CA VAL A 13 -57.41 31.52 12.93
C VAL A 13 -58.90 31.82 12.79
N LYS A 14 -59.64 30.85 12.25
CA LYS A 14 -61.10 30.92 12.05
C LYS A 14 -61.85 30.42 13.28
N GLY A 15 -62.96 31.08 13.62
CA GLY A 15 -63.84 30.67 14.72
C GLY A 15 -63.38 31.18 16.09
N ASN A 16 -63.56 30.37 17.14
CA ASN A 16 -63.24 30.77 18.52
C ASN A 16 -61.74 30.58 18.81
N ARG A 17 -61.02 31.69 18.94
CA ARG A 17 -59.57 31.74 19.16
C ARG A 17 -59.12 31.07 20.46
N GLU A 18 -59.88 31.21 21.55
CA GLU A 18 -59.53 30.60 22.85
C GLU A 18 -59.60 29.07 22.77
N VAL A 19 -60.62 28.55 22.07
CA VAL A 19 -60.76 27.11 21.84
C VAL A 19 -59.65 26.59 20.91
N ALA A 20 -59.31 27.35 19.88
CA ALA A 20 -58.21 27.05 18.97
C ALA A 20 -56.86 26.95 19.71
N TYR A 21 -56.54 27.93 20.56
CA TYR A 21 -55.27 27.94 21.32
C TYR A 21 -55.20 26.82 22.35
N THR A 22 -56.28 26.57 23.10
CA THR A 22 -56.31 25.46 24.07
C THR A 22 -56.13 24.09 23.41
N LEU A 23 -56.69 23.88 22.21
CA LEU A 23 -56.48 22.65 21.44
C LEU A 23 -55.07 22.56 20.87
N LEU A 24 -54.45 23.69 20.53
CA LEU A 24 -53.05 23.76 20.11
C LEU A 24 -52.04 23.59 21.27
N GLU A 25 -52.40 23.85 22.51
CA GLU A 25 -51.55 23.53 23.67
C GLU A 25 -51.77 22.10 24.18
N ALA A 26 -52.95 21.51 23.90
CA ALA A 26 -53.28 20.17 24.37
C ALA A 26 -52.29 19.11 23.85
N ALA A 27 -51.71 18.34 24.78
CA ALA A 27 -50.80 17.25 24.45
C ALA A 27 -51.52 16.13 23.68
N HIS A 28 -50.90 15.64 22.61
CA HIS A 28 -51.42 14.54 21.81
C HIS A 28 -50.28 13.59 21.41
N PRO A 29 -50.43 12.25 21.53
CA PRO A 29 -49.33 11.31 21.31
C PRO A 29 -48.65 11.37 19.92
N LEU A 30 -49.39 11.80 18.90
CA LEU A 30 -48.95 11.89 17.50
C LEU A 30 -48.40 13.27 17.10
N PHE A 31 -48.37 14.24 18.02
CA PHE A 31 -47.91 15.60 17.74
C PHE A 31 -46.88 16.03 18.78
N LEU A 32 -45.97 16.92 18.40
CA LEU A 32 -45.06 17.56 19.35
C LEU A 32 -45.79 18.53 20.27
N THR A 33 -45.33 18.62 21.52
CA THR A 33 -45.76 19.68 22.43
C THR A 33 -45.33 21.02 21.84
N THR A 34 -46.29 21.93 21.72
CA THR A 34 -46.10 23.23 21.09
C THR A 34 -46.54 24.30 22.08
N ASP A 35 -45.67 25.26 22.33
CA ASP A 35 -45.99 26.47 23.07
C ASP A 35 -46.45 27.55 22.10
N ILE A 36 -47.43 28.34 22.54
CA ILE A 36 -48.02 29.40 21.73
C ILE A 36 -47.64 30.74 22.35
N SER A 37 -47.12 31.64 21.53
CA SER A 37 -47.01 33.05 21.90
C SER A 37 -47.63 33.92 20.82
N VAL A 38 -48.41 34.92 21.24
CA VAL A 38 -49.02 35.90 20.33
C VAL A 38 -48.19 37.17 20.41
N GLN A 39 -47.62 37.59 19.28
CA GLN A 39 -46.92 38.86 19.12
C GLN A 39 -47.62 39.67 18.04
N ASP A 40 -48.32 40.73 18.48
CA ASP A 40 -49.14 41.61 17.63
C ASP A 40 -50.16 40.83 16.75
N GLU A 41 -49.89 40.71 15.46
CA GLU A 41 -50.74 40.04 14.45
C GLU A 41 -50.21 38.65 14.06
N VAL A 42 -49.14 38.17 14.70
CA VAL A 42 -48.49 36.88 14.42
C VAL A 42 -48.62 35.94 15.62
N LEU A 43 -49.10 34.73 15.34
CA LEU A 43 -49.11 33.58 16.22
C LEU A 43 -47.81 32.79 16.00
N LEU A 44 -46.96 32.75 17.02
CA LEU A 44 -45.74 31.97 17.04
C LEU A 44 -45.99 30.62 17.71
N LEU A 45 -45.77 29.55 16.95
CA LEU A 45 -45.82 28.17 17.41
C LEU A 45 -44.39 27.67 17.59
N GLU A 46 -43.99 27.44 18.82
CA GLU A 46 -42.67 26.90 19.16
C GLU A 46 -42.80 25.43 19.56
N SER A 47 -42.33 24.54 18.70
CA SER A 47 -42.32 23.09 18.95
C SER A 47 -40.92 22.64 19.38
N TYR A 48 -40.87 21.81 20.44
CA TYR A 48 -39.61 21.35 21.01
C TYR A 48 -39.32 19.90 20.63
N LEU A 49 -38.13 19.66 20.07
CA LEU A 49 -37.60 18.31 20.00
C LEU A 49 -36.95 17.93 21.34
N GLU A 50 -37.56 16.98 22.03
CA GLU A 50 -36.96 16.26 23.16
C GLU A 50 -35.64 15.57 22.78
N GLU A 51 -34.83 15.28 23.80
CA GLU A 51 -33.52 14.67 23.63
C GLU A 51 -33.64 13.26 22.99
N GLY A 52 -32.91 13.06 21.90
CA GLY A 52 -32.92 11.79 21.16
C GLY A 52 -33.93 11.71 20.01
N MET A 53 -34.80 12.70 19.84
CA MET A 53 -35.63 12.82 18.64
C MET A 53 -34.84 13.30 17.42
N TYR A 54 -35.27 12.91 16.23
CA TYR A 54 -34.62 13.25 14.96
C TYR A 54 -35.63 13.45 13.83
N GLY A 55 -35.27 14.25 12.84
CA GLY A 55 -36.10 14.52 11.66
C GLY A 55 -35.85 13.53 10.52
N TRP A 56 -36.52 13.78 9.39
CA TRP A 56 -36.50 12.92 8.21
C TRP A 56 -35.10 12.65 7.63
N GLU A 57 -34.23 13.66 7.62
CA GLU A 57 -32.88 13.60 7.04
C GLU A 57 -32.04 12.42 7.57
N ARG A 58 -32.25 12.02 8.83
CA ARG A 58 -31.49 10.91 9.43
C ARG A 58 -31.85 9.55 8.83
N LEU A 59 -33.05 9.39 8.26
CA LEU A 59 -33.50 8.09 7.76
C LEU A 59 -32.65 7.59 6.59
N SER A 60 -32.08 8.49 5.78
CA SER A 60 -31.18 8.09 4.69
C SER A 60 -29.86 7.49 5.19
N GLU A 61 -29.45 7.76 6.43
CA GLU A 61 -28.23 7.17 7.01
C GLU A 61 -28.48 5.79 7.62
N LEU A 62 -29.75 5.43 7.83
CA LEU A 62 -30.14 4.17 8.47
C LEU A 62 -30.08 3.00 7.49
N THR A 63 -29.97 1.79 8.04
CA THR A 63 -30.07 0.55 7.27
C THR A 63 -31.45 0.40 6.65
N VAL A 64 -31.56 -0.37 5.56
CA VAL A 64 -32.84 -0.62 4.88
C VAL A 64 -33.89 -1.19 5.84
N GLU A 65 -33.51 -2.12 6.72
CA GLU A 65 -34.36 -2.66 7.79
C GLU A 65 -34.97 -1.55 8.66
N GLU A 66 -34.15 -0.60 9.11
CA GLU A 66 -34.61 0.52 9.91
C GLU A 66 -35.49 1.47 9.10
N ARG A 67 -35.10 1.81 7.85
CA ARG A 67 -35.95 2.61 6.95
C ARG A 67 -37.35 2.00 6.79
N LEU A 68 -37.44 0.68 6.58
CA LEU A 68 -38.71 -0.05 6.47
C LEU A 68 -39.53 0.01 7.78
N ARG A 69 -38.88 -0.12 8.94
CA ARG A 69 -39.54 0.03 10.25
C ARG A 69 -40.21 1.40 10.41
N HIS A 70 -39.55 2.47 9.97
CA HIS A 70 -40.10 3.82 10.03
C HIS A 70 -41.27 3.99 9.06
N LEU A 71 -41.13 3.53 7.82
CA LEU A 71 -42.21 3.58 6.81
C LEU A 71 -43.46 2.81 7.27
N LEU A 72 -43.29 1.67 7.94
CA LEU A 72 -44.40 0.90 8.53
C LEU A 72 -45.14 1.69 9.61
N ASN A 73 -44.42 2.39 10.48
CA ASN A 73 -45.03 3.21 11.52
C ASN A 73 -45.77 4.42 10.93
N ILE A 74 -45.23 5.03 9.87
CA ILE A 74 -45.88 6.15 9.17
C ILE A 74 -47.20 5.73 8.53
N GLY A 75 -47.25 4.56 7.88
CA GLY A 75 -48.48 4.07 7.23
C GLY A 75 -49.63 3.80 8.20
N ARG A 76 -49.37 3.73 9.52
CA ARG A 76 -50.41 3.57 10.55
C ARG A 76 -51.05 4.90 10.97
N LEU A 77 -50.41 6.03 10.70
CA LEU A 77 -50.87 7.36 11.12
C LEU A 77 -52.24 7.73 10.56
N TYR A 78 -52.52 7.33 9.30
CA TYR A 78 -53.78 7.67 8.65
C TYR A 78 -55.00 7.20 9.46
N LYS A 79 -55.01 5.92 9.85
CA LYS A 79 -56.12 5.32 10.62
C LYS A 79 -56.27 5.93 12.02
N GLU A 80 -55.18 6.35 12.65
CA GLU A 80 -55.20 6.93 13.99
C GLU A 80 -55.73 8.37 14.00
N LEU A 81 -55.53 9.11 12.90
CA LEU A 81 -55.93 10.52 12.78
C LEU A 81 -57.21 10.76 11.97
N GLU A 82 -57.73 9.73 11.27
CA GLU A 82 -58.91 9.80 10.41
C GLU A 82 -60.13 10.42 11.11
N PHE A 83 -60.39 10.05 12.36
CA PHE A 83 -61.53 10.53 13.16
C PHE A 83 -61.17 11.66 14.13
N SER A 84 -59.94 12.16 14.07
CA SER A 84 -59.47 13.19 15.00
C SER A 84 -59.95 14.58 14.60
N LYS A 85 -59.97 15.51 15.57
CA LYS A 85 -60.27 16.94 15.31
C LYS A 85 -59.06 17.69 14.74
N TYR A 86 -57.90 17.05 14.78
CA TYR A 86 -56.63 17.61 14.37
C TYR A 86 -56.39 17.31 12.89
N THR A 87 -55.75 18.25 12.23
CA THR A 87 -55.29 18.14 10.85
C THR A 87 -53.76 18.24 10.85
N TYR A 88 -53.13 17.81 9.77
CA TYR A 88 -51.68 17.74 9.67
C TYR A 88 -51.25 17.94 8.23
N SER A 89 -50.03 18.46 8.02
CA SER A 89 -49.37 18.36 6.73
C SER A 89 -48.61 17.04 6.67
N PHE A 90 -48.78 16.27 5.61
CA PHE A 90 -48.12 14.97 5.44
C PHE A 90 -46.96 15.08 4.47
N GLU A 91 -45.82 15.55 4.97
CA GLU A 91 -44.60 15.79 4.20
C GLU A 91 -43.39 15.27 4.99
N PRO A 92 -42.28 14.92 4.32
CA PRO A 92 -41.07 14.47 5.01
C PRO A 92 -40.61 15.45 6.10
N GLU A 93 -40.65 16.75 5.79
CA GLU A 93 -40.19 17.81 6.69
C GLU A 93 -41.12 18.02 7.89
N SER A 94 -42.39 17.61 7.81
CA SER A 94 -43.37 17.81 8.88
C SER A 94 -43.37 16.70 9.94
N ILE A 95 -42.53 15.66 9.76
CA ILE A 95 -42.49 14.47 10.61
C ILE A 95 -41.16 14.38 11.36
N ALA A 96 -41.25 14.23 12.68
CA ALA A 96 -40.15 13.87 13.55
C ALA A 96 -40.34 12.45 14.09
N PHE A 97 -39.25 11.82 14.52
CA PHE A 97 -39.26 10.47 15.05
C PHE A 97 -38.70 10.43 16.47
N THR A 98 -39.40 9.68 17.31
CA THR A 98 -38.95 9.36 18.68
C THR A 98 -37.84 8.30 18.67
N MET A 99 -37.21 8.06 19.83
CA MET A 99 -36.21 6.99 19.98
C MET A 99 -36.74 5.59 19.59
N ASN A 100 -38.05 5.38 19.67
CA ASN A 100 -38.71 4.12 19.31
C ASN A 100 -39.09 4.02 17.83
N ALA A 101 -38.67 4.98 16.99
CA ALA A 101 -39.09 5.15 15.59
C ALA A 101 -40.59 5.41 15.41
N SER A 102 -41.29 5.86 16.46
CA SER A 102 -42.68 6.31 16.34
C SER A 102 -42.71 7.72 15.75
N PRO A 103 -43.45 7.95 14.65
CA PRO A 103 -43.56 9.26 14.02
C PRO A 103 -44.48 10.19 14.82
N GLN A 104 -44.10 11.47 14.87
CA GLN A 104 -44.86 12.57 15.44
C GLN A 104 -44.82 13.75 14.47
N PHE A 105 -45.96 14.38 14.25
CA PHE A 105 -46.03 15.60 13.45
C PHE A 105 -45.53 16.79 14.26
N ILE A 106 -44.74 17.63 13.60
CA ILE A 106 -44.17 18.84 14.21
C ILE A 106 -45.29 19.86 14.48
N HIS A 107 -46.19 20.03 13.52
CA HIS A 107 -47.28 20.99 13.60
C HIS A 107 -48.64 20.30 13.50
N LYS A 108 -49.59 20.79 14.31
CA LYS A 108 -51.00 20.40 14.24
C LYS A 108 -51.83 21.55 13.70
N GLY A 109 -52.72 21.25 12.77
CA GLY A 109 -53.85 22.09 12.41
C GLY A 109 -55.11 21.65 13.16
N ILE A 110 -56.17 22.44 13.00
CA ILE A 110 -57.49 22.15 13.57
C ILE A 110 -58.52 22.34 12.48
N LYS A 111 -59.35 21.31 12.29
CA LYS A 111 -60.36 21.29 11.23
C LYS A 111 -61.23 22.55 11.23
N GLY A 112 -61.20 23.29 10.13
CA GLY A 112 -61.97 24.52 9.93
C GLY A 112 -61.56 25.72 10.80
N GLN A 113 -60.51 25.62 11.62
CA GLN A 113 -60.04 26.70 12.49
C GLN A 113 -58.61 27.13 12.21
N ILE A 114 -57.68 26.18 12.05
CA ILE A 114 -56.24 26.47 11.91
C ILE A 114 -55.69 25.67 10.73
N PRO A 115 -54.87 26.28 9.86
CA PRO A 115 -54.27 25.58 8.73
C PRO A 115 -53.39 24.40 9.19
N PRO A 116 -53.40 23.25 8.49
CA PRO A 116 -54.26 22.93 7.34
C PRO A 116 -55.74 22.80 7.75
N TYR A 117 -56.66 23.51 7.08
CA TYR A 117 -58.06 23.57 7.52
C TYR A 117 -58.82 22.27 7.28
N ASP A 118 -58.40 21.51 6.28
CA ASP A 118 -59.04 20.28 5.85
C ASP A 118 -58.17 19.06 6.20
N SER A 119 -58.84 17.93 6.43
CA SER A 119 -58.18 16.65 6.63
C SER A 119 -57.72 16.10 5.27
N ILE A 120 -56.53 15.50 5.25
CA ILE A 120 -55.99 14.83 4.06
C ILE A 120 -56.90 13.64 3.68
N THR A 121 -57.19 13.51 2.39
CA THR A 121 -57.98 12.38 1.85
C THR A 121 -57.14 11.10 1.77
N GLU A 122 -57.78 9.93 1.74
CA GLU A 122 -57.07 8.65 1.63
C GLU A 122 -56.17 8.59 0.38
N ASP A 123 -56.69 9.06 -0.76
CA ASP A 123 -55.96 9.08 -2.03
C ASP A 123 -54.74 10.01 -1.98
N GLU A 124 -54.89 11.19 -1.38
CA GLU A 124 -53.78 12.14 -1.22
C GLU A 124 -52.72 11.60 -0.25
N PHE A 125 -53.15 10.98 0.84
CA PHE A 125 -52.24 10.30 1.77
C PHE A 125 -51.48 9.18 1.06
N LEU A 126 -52.18 8.35 0.28
CA LEU A 126 -51.60 7.24 -0.46
C LEU A 126 -50.54 7.71 -1.47
N GLN A 127 -50.82 8.77 -2.22
CA GLN A 127 -49.87 9.33 -3.19
C GLN A 127 -48.60 9.86 -2.50
N ARG A 128 -48.77 10.67 -1.44
CA ARG A 128 -47.66 11.19 -0.65
C ARG A 128 -46.87 10.07 0.03
N TYR A 129 -47.55 9.04 0.54
CA TYR A 129 -46.93 7.89 1.19
C TYR A 129 -46.09 7.07 0.22
N LYS A 130 -46.60 6.80 -0.99
CA LYS A 130 -45.82 6.15 -2.07
C LYS A 130 -44.57 6.95 -2.40
N ALA A 131 -44.67 8.27 -2.55
CA ALA A 131 -43.50 9.09 -2.82
C ALA A 131 -42.47 9.09 -1.68
N MET A 132 -42.92 9.10 -0.42
CA MET A 132 -42.02 8.95 0.74
C MET A 132 -41.27 7.61 0.70
N ILE A 133 -41.98 6.50 0.43
CA ILE A 133 -41.36 5.16 0.33
C ILE A 133 -40.32 5.13 -0.80
N LEU A 134 -40.68 5.60 -1.99
CA LEU A 134 -39.79 5.62 -3.15
C LEU A 134 -38.54 6.47 -2.88
N SER A 135 -38.73 7.69 -2.36
CA SER A 135 -37.61 8.59 -2.06
C SER A 135 -36.64 8.04 -1.01
N LEU A 136 -37.13 7.22 -0.07
CA LEU A 136 -36.31 6.67 1.00
C LEU A 136 -35.64 5.33 0.64
N LEU A 137 -36.26 4.53 -0.23
CA LEU A 137 -35.75 3.21 -0.65
C LEU A 137 -34.94 3.25 -1.95
N ASP A 138 -35.09 4.30 -2.75
CA ASP A 138 -34.29 4.54 -3.96
C ASP A 138 -33.60 5.90 -3.90
N ASP A 139 -32.32 5.86 -3.54
CA ASP A 139 -31.46 7.05 -3.37
C ASP A 139 -31.33 7.90 -4.65
N LYS A 140 -31.78 7.41 -5.82
CA LYS A 140 -31.79 8.16 -7.09
C LYS A 140 -33.00 9.07 -7.24
N THR A 141 -34.00 8.94 -6.37
CA THR A 141 -35.25 9.69 -6.48
C THR A 141 -35.45 10.63 -5.31
N ASP A 142 -35.92 11.82 -5.63
CA ASP A 142 -36.22 12.87 -4.66
C ASP A 142 -37.73 13.01 -4.45
N TYR A 143 -38.16 13.29 -3.22
CA TYR A 143 -39.56 13.39 -2.85
C TYR A 143 -40.29 14.50 -3.63
N LEU A 144 -39.71 15.71 -3.70
CA LEU A 144 -40.34 16.85 -4.38
C LEU A 144 -40.51 16.55 -5.87
N SER A 145 -39.46 15.98 -6.49
CA SER A 145 -39.51 15.52 -7.88
C SER A 145 -40.64 14.51 -8.16
N LEU A 146 -40.95 13.62 -7.21
CA LEU A 146 -42.02 12.63 -7.36
C LEU A 146 -43.40 13.29 -7.24
N MET A 147 -43.56 14.21 -6.30
CA MET A 147 -44.80 14.98 -6.11
C MET A 147 -45.09 15.93 -7.29
N ASP A 148 -44.06 16.45 -7.95
CA ASP A 148 -44.16 17.26 -9.17
C ASP A 148 -44.58 16.47 -10.44
N GLY A 149 -45.12 15.25 -10.27
CA GLY A 149 -45.73 14.47 -11.35
C GLY A 149 -44.85 13.38 -11.95
N LYS A 150 -43.67 13.10 -11.40
CA LYS A 150 -42.84 11.95 -11.84
C LYS A 150 -43.29 10.63 -11.24
N LEU A 151 -44.13 10.63 -10.21
CA LEU A 151 -44.58 9.43 -9.50
C LEU A 151 -45.13 8.32 -10.44
N PRO A 152 -46.01 8.59 -11.42
CA PRO A 152 -46.55 7.53 -12.30
C PRO A 152 -45.54 6.93 -13.29
N PHE A 153 -44.42 7.63 -13.54
CA PHE A 153 -43.40 7.23 -14.51
C PHE A 153 -42.16 6.60 -13.85
N TYR A 154 -42.21 6.39 -12.53
CA TYR A 154 -41.11 5.79 -11.80
C TYR A 154 -40.80 4.37 -12.33
N LYS A 155 -39.52 4.14 -12.62
CA LYS A 155 -38.95 2.84 -13.01
C LYS A 155 -37.58 2.72 -12.38
N GLY A 156 -37.36 1.68 -11.58
CA GLY A 156 -36.17 1.60 -10.76
C GLY A 156 -36.12 0.31 -9.95
N ASN A 157 -36.33 0.42 -8.64
CA ASN A 157 -36.35 -0.72 -7.75
C ASN A 157 -37.64 -1.54 -7.95
N LEU A 158 -37.51 -2.84 -8.21
CA LEU A 158 -38.63 -3.76 -8.41
C LEU A 158 -39.64 -3.72 -7.25
N PHE A 159 -39.16 -3.59 -6.00
CA PHE A 159 -40.05 -3.48 -4.85
C PHE A 159 -40.85 -2.17 -4.87
N CYS A 160 -40.19 -1.05 -5.22
CA CYS A 160 -40.84 0.26 -5.31
C CYS A 160 -41.88 0.31 -6.44
N GLU A 161 -41.65 -0.40 -7.55
CA GLU A 161 -42.64 -0.57 -8.62
C GLU A 161 -43.88 -1.32 -8.13
N THR A 162 -43.72 -2.39 -7.35
CA THR A 162 -44.83 -3.12 -6.73
C THR A 162 -45.62 -2.23 -5.76
N VAL A 163 -44.92 -1.42 -4.94
CA VAL A 163 -45.55 -0.44 -4.05
C VAL A 163 -46.33 0.62 -4.83
N LEU A 164 -45.81 1.09 -5.97
CA LEU A 164 -46.50 2.06 -6.82
C LEU A 164 -47.82 1.51 -7.39
N GLN A 165 -47.84 0.23 -7.77
CA GLN A 165 -49.02 -0.47 -8.30
C GLN A 165 -50.09 -0.78 -7.24
N SER A 166 -49.76 -0.72 -5.95
CA SER A 166 -50.69 -1.05 -4.87
C SER A 166 -51.76 0.02 -4.70
N GLU A 167 -53.04 -0.36 -4.64
CA GLU A 167 -54.15 0.59 -4.55
C GLU A 167 -54.56 0.94 -3.11
N SER A 168 -54.20 0.12 -2.12
CA SER A 168 -54.56 0.35 -0.71
C SER A 168 -53.34 0.59 0.18
N ILE A 169 -53.53 1.44 1.20
CA ILE A 169 -52.57 1.62 2.30
C ILE A 169 -52.29 0.28 3.00
N SER A 170 -53.32 -0.56 3.16
CA SER A 170 -53.19 -1.86 3.82
C SER A 170 -52.30 -2.82 3.03
N ASP A 171 -52.38 -2.80 1.70
CA ASP A 171 -51.57 -3.64 0.83
C ASP A 171 -50.10 -3.22 0.87
N ILE A 172 -49.85 -1.90 0.84
CA ILE A 172 -48.49 -1.34 0.98
C ILE A 172 -47.89 -1.72 2.34
N LEU A 173 -48.67 -1.64 3.42
CA LEU A 173 -48.21 -2.06 4.74
C LEU A 173 -47.83 -3.54 4.79
N HIS A 174 -48.61 -4.42 4.14
CA HIS A 174 -48.29 -5.84 4.05
C HIS A 174 -46.98 -6.08 3.27
N LEU A 175 -46.81 -5.42 2.12
CA LEU A 175 -45.60 -5.50 1.30
C LEU A 175 -44.35 -5.03 2.07
N LEU A 176 -44.45 -3.89 2.76
CA LEU A 176 -43.37 -3.37 3.60
C LEU A 176 -43.05 -4.30 4.77
N GLN A 177 -44.06 -4.93 5.37
CA GLN A 177 -43.88 -5.86 6.48
C GLN A 177 -43.17 -7.14 6.03
N GLU A 178 -43.56 -7.70 4.89
CA GLU A 178 -42.90 -8.86 4.30
C GLU A 178 -41.42 -8.56 4.02
N LYS A 179 -41.13 -7.43 3.38
CA LYS A 179 -39.75 -6.98 3.15
C LYS A 179 -38.96 -6.71 4.41
N TYR A 180 -39.58 -6.14 5.44
CA TYR A 180 -38.93 -5.91 6.72
C TYR A 180 -38.50 -7.22 7.38
N VAL A 181 -39.35 -8.26 7.35
CA VAL A 181 -39.03 -9.57 7.91
C VAL A 181 -37.90 -10.25 7.12
N GLU A 182 -37.94 -10.17 5.78
CA GLU A 182 -36.89 -10.69 4.90
C GLU A 182 -35.52 -10.04 5.20
N GLU A 183 -35.47 -8.70 5.21
CA GLU A 183 -34.25 -7.93 5.48
C GLU A 183 -33.71 -8.16 6.90
N LYS A 184 -34.61 -8.23 7.90
CA LYS A 184 -34.22 -8.53 9.28
C LYS A 184 -33.56 -9.91 9.39
N GLN A 185 -34.15 -10.93 8.77
CA GLN A 185 -33.59 -12.28 8.78
C GLN A 185 -32.23 -12.34 8.06
N LEU A 186 -32.11 -11.62 6.94
CA LEU A 186 -30.85 -11.51 6.19
C LEU A 186 -29.76 -10.82 7.01
N ASN A 187 -30.11 -9.74 7.72
CA ASN A 187 -29.21 -9.02 8.62
C ASN A 187 -28.75 -9.90 9.79
N GLU A 188 -29.66 -10.61 10.47
CA GLU A 188 -29.33 -11.49 11.59
C GLU A 188 -28.42 -12.67 11.19
N GLN A 189 -28.59 -13.21 9.97
CA GLN A 189 -27.80 -14.35 9.51
C GLN A 189 -26.43 -13.98 8.94
N ASN A 190 -26.35 -12.89 8.18
CA ASN A 190 -25.17 -12.57 7.38
C ASN A 190 -24.31 -11.44 7.96
N TYR A 191 -24.87 -10.60 8.84
CA TYR A 191 -24.22 -9.38 9.29
C TYR A 191 -24.14 -9.31 10.81
N SER A 192 -22.91 -9.33 11.34
CA SER A 192 -22.64 -8.92 12.72
C SER A 192 -22.21 -7.45 12.74
N ARG A 193 -22.79 -6.64 13.62
CA ARG A 193 -22.33 -5.26 13.83
C ARG A 193 -20.92 -5.27 14.42
N MET A 194 -19.95 -4.88 13.60
CA MET A 194 -18.56 -4.67 14.01
C MET A 194 -18.23 -3.19 13.94
N SER A 195 -17.29 -2.73 14.77
CA SER A 195 -16.83 -1.34 14.69
C SER A 195 -16.02 -1.12 13.41
N ASN A 196 -16.31 -0.03 12.70
CA ASN A 196 -15.59 0.34 11.48
C ASN A 196 -14.08 0.50 11.71
N THR A 197 -13.67 0.89 12.92
CA THR A 197 -12.26 1.01 13.30
C THR A 197 -11.55 -0.34 13.35
N PHE A 198 -12.21 -1.40 13.82
CA PHE A 198 -11.64 -2.74 13.86
C PHE A 198 -11.46 -3.31 12.45
N VAL A 199 -12.49 -3.21 11.60
CA VAL A 199 -12.44 -3.67 10.21
C VAL A 199 -11.34 -2.94 9.43
N THR A 200 -11.21 -1.63 9.63
CA THR A 200 -10.17 -0.84 8.95
C THR A 200 -8.77 -1.25 9.40
N ARG A 201 -8.55 -1.49 10.70
CA ARG A 201 -7.27 -2.00 11.22
C ARG A 201 -6.94 -3.39 10.66
N LEU A 202 -7.92 -4.29 10.58
CA LEU A 202 -7.72 -5.62 10.01
C LEU A 202 -7.33 -5.55 8.53
N LYS A 203 -8.00 -4.72 7.73
CA LYS A 203 -7.65 -4.51 6.31
C LYS A 203 -6.21 -4.01 6.15
N ILE A 204 -5.81 -3.00 6.93
CA ILE A 204 -4.45 -2.45 6.88
C ILE A 204 -3.43 -3.51 7.34
N SER A 205 -3.72 -4.24 8.41
CA SER A 205 -2.86 -5.31 8.92
C SER A 205 -2.66 -6.42 7.89
N ALA A 206 -3.72 -6.82 7.17
CA ALA A 206 -3.63 -7.81 6.10
C ALA A 206 -2.72 -7.34 4.96
N ILE A 207 -2.81 -6.07 4.55
CA ILE A 207 -1.97 -5.49 3.50
C ILE A 207 -0.49 -5.47 3.94
N ILE A 208 -0.21 -4.96 5.14
CA ILE A 208 1.16 -4.91 5.67
C ILE A 208 1.75 -6.32 5.78
N SER A 209 0.97 -7.27 6.30
CA SER A 209 1.38 -8.68 6.41
C SER A 209 1.73 -9.28 5.05
N SER A 210 0.92 -8.99 4.02
CA SER A 210 1.17 -9.45 2.64
C SER A 210 2.49 -8.89 2.08
N ILE A 211 2.75 -7.60 2.28
CA ILE A 211 4.00 -6.97 1.82
C ILE A 211 5.21 -7.60 2.53
N VAL A 212 5.14 -7.77 3.85
CA VAL A 212 6.21 -8.39 4.63
C VAL A 212 6.46 -9.83 4.17
N ALA A 213 5.40 -10.59 3.90
CA ALA A 213 5.51 -11.96 3.41
C ALA A 213 6.26 -12.02 2.07
N VAL A 214 5.93 -11.14 1.11
CA VAL A 214 6.61 -11.08 -0.19
C VAL A 214 8.08 -10.69 -0.05
N CYS A 215 8.40 -9.66 0.75
CA CYS A 215 9.78 -9.27 1.01
C CYS A 215 10.60 -10.41 1.65
N SER A 216 10.00 -11.14 2.59
CA SER A 216 10.64 -12.29 3.23
C SER A 216 10.90 -13.40 2.22
N LEU A 217 9.96 -13.68 1.32
CA LEU A 217 10.09 -14.68 0.27
C LEU A 217 11.21 -14.35 -0.73
N ILE A 218 11.37 -13.07 -1.07
CA ILE A 218 12.49 -12.59 -1.89
C ILE A 218 13.82 -12.79 -1.15
N GLY A 219 13.88 -12.44 0.14
CA GLY A 219 15.08 -12.65 0.96
C GLY A 219 15.48 -14.12 1.05
N ILE A 220 14.51 -15.01 1.26
CA ILE A 220 14.72 -16.46 1.25
C ILE A 220 15.22 -16.92 -0.11
N GLY A 221 14.61 -16.46 -1.20
CA GLY A 221 15.08 -16.76 -2.56
C GLY A 221 16.54 -16.37 -2.78
N TYR A 222 16.95 -15.17 -2.35
CA TYR A 222 18.35 -14.74 -2.45
C TYR A 222 19.30 -15.66 -1.67
N LEU A 223 18.93 -16.07 -0.46
CA LEU A 223 19.76 -16.96 0.36
C LEU A 223 19.95 -18.34 -0.31
N PHE A 224 18.86 -18.93 -0.83
CA PHE A 224 18.91 -20.25 -1.45
C PHE A 224 19.64 -20.29 -2.80
N PHE A 225 19.43 -19.29 -3.65
CA PHE A 225 20.00 -19.30 -5.00
C PHE A 225 21.40 -18.70 -5.09
N PHE A 226 21.77 -17.78 -4.19
CA PHE A 226 23.05 -17.06 -4.29
C PHE A 226 23.94 -17.27 -3.06
N ALA A 227 23.43 -17.11 -1.84
CA ALA A 227 24.28 -17.13 -0.65
C ALA A 227 24.79 -18.55 -0.33
N LEU A 228 23.91 -19.55 -0.29
CA LEU A 228 24.27 -20.92 0.05
C LEU A 228 25.24 -21.55 -0.98
N PRO A 229 24.98 -21.51 -2.30
CA PRO A 229 25.89 -22.11 -3.27
C PRO A 229 27.27 -21.46 -3.26
N ARG A 230 27.33 -20.14 -3.02
CA ARG A 230 28.60 -19.42 -2.91
C ARG A 230 29.40 -19.83 -1.69
N GLN A 231 28.74 -20.00 -0.55
CA GLN A 231 29.38 -20.48 0.68
C GLN A 231 29.91 -21.91 0.52
N GLU A 232 29.14 -22.80 -0.08
CA GLU A 232 29.56 -24.17 -0.37
C GLU A 232 30.76 -24.22 -1.31
N MET A 233 30.74 -23.41 -2.39
CA MET A 233 31.84 -23.30 -3.35
C MET A 233 33.16 -22.83 -2.69
N ILE A 234 33.10 -21.76 -1.89
CA ILE A 234 34.28 -21.24 -1.18
C ILE A 234 34.83 -22.29 -0.22
N SER A 235 33.93 -22.97 0.51
CA SER A 235 34.31 -24.07 1.41
C SER A 235 35.00 -25.21 0.66
N SER A 236 34.45 -25.64 -0.49
CA SER A 236 35.04 -26.71 -1.30
C SER A 236 36.41 -26.34 -1.87
N ILE A 237 36.60 -25.10 -2.30
CA ILE A 237 37.88 -24.61 -2.83
C ILE A 237 38.94 -24.61 -1.72
N ARG A 238 38.60 -24.09 -0.54
CA ARG A 238 39.52 -24.08 0.62
C ARG A 238 39.89 -25.49 1.06
N LEU A 239 38.93 -26.42 1.04
CA LEU A 239 39.17 -27.82 1.38
C LEU A 239 40.06 -28.52 0.35
N ALA A 240 39.80 -28.33 -0.94
CA ALA A 240 40.63 -28.89 -2.02
C ALA A 240 42.07 -28.36 -1.94
N PHE A 241 42.25 -27.08 -1.61
CA PHE A 241 43.56 -26.47 -1.40
C PHE A 241 44.32 -27.11 -0.21
N ILE A 242 43.65 -27.34 0.92
CA ILE A 242 44.25 -28.03 2.08
C ILE A 242 44.65 -29.47 1.74
N GLN A 243 43.91 -30.13 0.85
CA GLN A 243 44.21 -31.47 0.35
C GLN A 243 45.26 -31.49 -0.76
N GLU A 244 45.83 -30.33 -1.12
CA GLU A 244 46.79 -30.15 -2.22
C GLU A 244 46.22 -30.57 -3.60
N ASP A 245 44.89 -30.65 -3.73
CA ASP A 245 44.21 -30.89 -5.01
C ASP A 245 43.97 -29.56 -5.74
N TYR A 246 45.05 -29.02 -6.28
CA TYR A 246 45.05 -27.74 -7.00
C TYR A 246 44.21 -27.78 -8.29
N SER A 247 43.98 -28.97 -8.87
CA SER A 247 43.14 -29.10 -10.07
C SER A 247 41.65 -28.92 -9.74
N GLN A 248 41.20 -29.44 -8.60
CA GLN A 248 39.82 -29.25 -8.14
C GLN A 248 39.50 -27.80 -7.77
N VAL A 249 40.49 -27.05 -7.26
CA VAL A 249 40.34 -25.62 -6.99
C VAL A 249 39.98 -24.85 -8.27
N ILE A 250 40.65 -25.17 -9.37
CA ILE A 250 40.49 -24.47 -10.66
C ILE A 250 39.17 -24.89 -11.33
N SER A 251 38.81 -26.18 -11.30
CA SER A 251 37.58 -26.68 -11.91
C SER A 251 36.33 -26.09 -11.24
N THR A 252 36.34 -25.99 -9.91
CA THR A 252 35.21 -25.48 -9.11
C THR A 252 34.96 -23.98 -9.34
N LEU A 253 36.02 -23.23 -9.65
CA LEU A 253 35.95 -21.77 -9.84
C LEU A 253 35.66 -21.34 -11.29
N LYS A 254 35.59 -22.27 -12.24
CA LYS A 254 35.53 -21.98 -13.68
C LYS A 254 34.43 -20.99 -14.09
N ASN A 255 33.28 -21.04 -13.41
CA ASN A 255 32.10 -20.23 -13.75
C ASN A 255 31.84 -19.06 -12.78
N THR A 256 32.78 -18.76 -11.88
CA THR A 256 32.62 -17.74 -10.84
C THR A 256 33.32 -16.43 -11.25
N ASP A 257 32.74 -15.29 -10.90
CA ASP A 257 33.39 -14.01 -11.16
C ASP A 257 34.62 -13.81 -10.25
N SER A 258 35.79 -13.59 -10.87
CA SER A 258 37.07 -13.32 -10.21
C SER A 258 37.03 -12.13 -9.24
N LYS A 259 36.18 -11.12 -9.49
CA LYS A 259 36.02 -9.94 -8.62
C LYS A 259 35.29 -10.26 -7.31
N SER A 260 34.48 -11.32 -7.34
CA SER A 260 33.54 -11.67 -6.29
C SER A 260 34.20 -12.45 -5.13
N LEU A 261 35.48 -12.79 -5.28
CA LEU A 261 36.29 -13.54 -4.31
C LEU A 261 36.96 -12.63 -3.29
N SER A 262 37.11 -13.12 -2.05
CA SER A 262 37.94 -12.46 -1.04
C SER A 262 39.41 -12.49 -1.44
N GLN A 263 40.24 -11.63 -0.85
CA GLN A 263 41.68 -11.58 -1.13
C GLN A 263 42.37 -12.92 -0.79
N GLU A 264 41.95 -13.59 0.29
CA GLU A 264 42.44 -14.92 0.66
C GLU A 264 42.07 -15.98 -0.37
N ASP A 265 40.83 -15.97 -0.86
CA ASP A 265 40.37 -16.96 -1.85
C ASP A 265 41.06 -16.74 -3.20
N LYS A 266 41.29 -15.47 -3.58
CA LYS A 266 42.09 -15.12 -4.78
C LYS A 266 43.50 -15.68 -4.67
N TYR A 267 44.14 -15.58 -3.50
CA TYR A 267 45.45 -16.18 -3.25
C TYR A 267 45.44 -17.70 -3.40
N ILE A 268 44.48 -18.38 -2.75
CA ILE A 268 44.33 -19.85 -2.82
C ILE A 268 44.25 -20.32 -4.27
N VAL A 269 43.42 -19.65 -5.07
CA VAL A 269 43.23 -20.00 -6.47
C VAL A 269 44.48 -19.66 -7.29
N ALA A 270 45.02 -18.45 -7.14
CA ALA A 270 46.21 -18.01 -7.88
C ALA A 270 47.39 -18.98 -7.65
N TYR A 271 47.61 -19.37 -6.40
CA TYR A 271 48.62 -20.36 -6.03
C TYR A 271 48.36 -21.71 -6.69
N SER A 272 47.11 -22.18 -6.65
CA SER A 272 46.71 -23.45 -7.30
C SER A 272 46.96 -23.43 -8.82
N VAL A 273 46.68 -22.30 -9.47
CA VAL A 273 46.95 -22.11 -10.91
C VAL A 273 48.45 -22.16 -11.20
N ILE A 274 49.28 -21.43 -10.43
CA ILE A 274 50.74 -21.43 -10.61
C ILE A 274 51.31 -22.84 -10.45
N MET A 275 50.80 -23.63 -9.50
CA MET A 275 51.27 -25.00 -9.25
C MET A 275 50.89 -26.00 -10.33
N THR A 276 49.69 -25.86 -10.91
CA THR A 276 49.18 -26.76 -11.97
C THR A 276 49.72 -26.43 -13.36
N GLU A 277 50.29 -25.24 -13.52
CA GLU A 277 50.79 -24.77 -14.80
C GLU A 277 52.13 -25.44 -15.21
N HIS A 278 52.38 -25.50 -16.52
CA HIS A 278 53.58 -26.13 -17.09
C HIS A 278 54.80 -25.20 -17.06
N LEU A 279 55.18 -24.74 -15.87
CA LEU A 279 56.34 -23.89 -15.61
C LEU A 279 57.54 -24.73 -15.14
N THR A 280 58.77 -24.25 -15.33
CA THR A 280 59.96 -24.93 -14.76
C THR A 280 59.93 -24.86 -13.23
N ASP A 281 60.56 -25.81 -12.54
CA ASP A 281 60.56 -25.86 -11.07
C ASP A 281 61.14 -24.57 -10.45
N GLU A 282 62.14 -23.97 -11.09
CA GLU A 282 62.70 -22.67 -10.70
C GLU A 282 61.66 -21.53 -10.82
N GLN A 283 60.93 -21.46 -11.93
CA GLN A 283 59.86 -20.47 -12.13
C GLN A 283 58.69 -20.67 -11.15
N LYS A 284 58.34 -21.92 -10.83
CA LYS A 284 57.32 -22.23 -9.83
C LYS A 284 57.71 -21.74 -8.45
N THR A 285 58.97 -21.95 -8.04
CA THR A 285 59.45 -21.49 -6.72
C THR A 285 59.55 -19.97 -6.59
N GLU A 286 59.77 -19.25 -7.68
CA GLU A 286 59.74 -17.78 -7.67
C GLU A 286 58.31 -17.24 -7.65
N LEU A 287 57.42 -17.79 -8.47
CA LEU A 287 56.02 -17.37 -8.54
C LEU A 287 55.20 -17.83 -7.33
N SER A 288 55.60 -18.90 -6.64
CA SER A 288 54.95 -19.36 -5.41
C SER A 288 55.25 -18.50 -4.18
N LYS A 289 56.11 -17.48 -4.28
CA LYS A 289 56.36 -16.50 -3.20
C LYS A 289 55.22 -15.49 -3.03
N ILE A 290 54.15 -15.60 -3.82
CA ILE A 290 52.93 -14.83 -3.60
C ILE A 290 52.35 -15.09 -2.21
N SER A 291 51.65 -14.11 -1.67
CA SER A 291 50.99 -14.21 -0.37
C SER A 291 49.58 -13.64 -0.47
N SER A 292 48.78 -13.83 0.59
CA SER A 292 47.49 -13.16 0.72
C SER A 292 47.59 -11.63 0.75
N GLN A 293 48.77 -11.05 0.95
CA GLN A 293 49.01 -9.60 0.94
C GLN A 293 49.51 -9.07 -0.41
N SER A 294 49.73 -9.95 -1.40
CA SER A 294 50.12 -9.55 -2.74
C SER A 294 49.04 -8.68 -3.40
N ASN A 295 49.44 -7.89 -4.40
CA ASN A 295 48.54 -7.02 -5.15
C ASN A 295 47.31 -7.82 -5.65
N GLU A 296 46.12 -7.29 -5.38
CA GLU A 296 44.85 -7.93 -5.73
C GLU A 296 44.73 -8.21 -7.23
N ASP A 297 45.17 -7.28 -8.07
CA ASP A 297 45.16 -7.42 -9.53
C ASP A 297 46.15 -8.50 -9.99
N TYR A 298 47.30 -8.62 -9.33
CA TYR A 298 48.26 -9.70 -9.60
C TYR A 298 47.67 -11.09 -9.26
N LEU A 299 46.97 -11.21 -8.13
CA LEU A 299 46.27 -12.47 -7.79
C LEU A 299 45.15 -12.75 -8.79
N ARG A 300 44.39 -11.71 -9.16
CA ARG A 300 43.28 -11.81 -10.12
C ARG A 300 43.76 -12.20 -11.52
N TYR A 301 44.94 -11.77 -11.94
CA TYR A 301 45.57 -12.22 -13.18
C TYR A 301 45.67 -13.76 -13.23
N TRP A 302 46.27 -14.37 -12.21
CA TRP A 302 46.41 -15.82 -12.14
C TRP A 302 45.07 -16.55 -12.02
N VAL A 303 44.09 -15.97 -11.30
CA VAL A 303 42.72 -16.49 -11.27
C VAL A 303 42.11 -16.52 -12.68
N LEU A 304 42.25 -15.45 -13.46
CA LEU A 304 41.69 -15.36 -14.82
C LEU A 304 42.38 -16.32 -15.80
N ILE A 305 43.70 -16.51 -15.65
CA ILE A 305 44.44 -17.54 -16.39
C ILE A 305 43.86 -18.93 -16.09
N GLY A 306 43.63 -19.27 -14.81
CA GLY A 306 43.01 -20.54 -14.41
C GLY A 306 41.58 -20.72 -14.92
N GLN A 307 40.82 -19.63 -15.05
CA GLN A 307 39.47 -19.61 -15.62
C GLN A 307 39.45 -19.64 -17.16
N ALA A 308 40.61 -19.64 -17.82
CA ALA A 308 40.77 -19.50 -19.26
C ALA A 308 40.18 -18.20 -19.85
N LYS A 309 40.08 -17.13 -19.05
CA LYS A 309 39.64 -15.79 -19.47
C LYS A 309 40.86 -14.94 -19.85
N ILE A 310 41.51 -15.34 -20.94
CA ILE A 310 42.85 -14.83 -21.29
C ILE A 310 42.85 -13.35 -21.68
N ASP A 311 41.80 -12.85 -22.33
CA ASP A 311 41.70 -11.43 -22.70
C ASP A 311 41.64 -10.52 -21.46
N GLU A 312 40.80 -10.87 -20.47
CA GLU A 312 40.72 -10.13 -19.21
C GLU A 312 42.05 -10.20 -18.42
N ALA A 313 42.79 -11.31 -18.54
CA ALA A 313 44.11 -11.44 -17.92
C ALA A 313 45.14 -10.51 -18.61
N ILE A 314 45.13 -10.42 -19.94
CA ILE A 314 46.00 -9.49 -20.69
C ILE A 314 45.71 -8.04 -20.30
N ASP A 315 44.44 -7.67 -20.14
CA ASP A 315 44.05 -6.33 -19.70
C ASP A 315 44.61 -6.00 -18.31
N ILE A 316 44.55 -6.96 -17.37
CA ILE A 316 45.18 -6.79 -16.05
C ILE A 316 46.70 -6.65 -16.17
N ALA A 317 47.36 -7.49 -16.97
CA ALA A 317 48.81 -7.42 -17.15
C ALA A 317 49.25 -6.07 -17.75
N SER A 318 48.48 -5.55 -18.71
CA SER A 318 48.70 -4.21 -19.26
C SER A 318 48.46 -3.11 -18.24
N PHE A 319 47.46 -3.26 -17.36
CA PHE A 319 47.17 -2.31 -16.30
C PHE A 319 48.26 -2.28 -15.22
N LEU A 320 48.81 -3.44 -14.89
CA LEU A 320 49.92 -3.60 -13.96
C LEU A 320 51.27 -3.13 -14.52
N ASP A 321 51.33 -2.84 -15.83
CA ASP A 321 52.56 -2.53 -16.57
C ASP A 321 53.67 -3.57 -16.33
N ASP A 322 53.29 -4.85 -16.25
CA ASP A 322 54.20 -5.98 -16.04
C ASP A 322 54.46 -6.71 -17.37
N PRO A 323 55.64 -6.52 -18.00
CA PRO A 323 55.95 -7.12 -19.29
C PRO A 323 56.01 -8.65 -19.24
N GLN A 324 56.37 -9.24 -18.10
CA GLN A 324 56.47 -10.70 -17.97
C GLN A 324 55.08 -11.35 -17.93
N LEU A 325 54.15 -10.78 -17.16
CA LEU A 325 52.76 -11.22 -17.18
C LEU A 325 52.14 -10.98 -18.56
N LEU A 326 52.41 -9.82 -19.17
CA LEU A 326 51.87 -9.53 -20.50
C LEU A 326 52.35 -10.54 -21.54
N MET A 327 53.64 -10.86 -21.57
CA MET A 327 54.18 -11.91 -22.44
C MET A 327 53.57 -13.28 -22.16
N TYR A 328 53.34 -13.62 -20.89
CA TYR A 328 52.73 -14.89 -20.51
C TYR A 328 51.27 -14.99 -20.99
N GLY A 329 50.46 -13.96 -20.75
CA GLY A 329 49.08 -13.87 -21.23
C GLY A 329 48.98 -13.93 -22.75
N MET A 330 49.87 -13.22 -23.46
CA MET A 330 49.97 -13.27 -24.92
C MET A 330 50.33 -14.66 -25.44
N THR A 331 51.23 -15.38 -24.74
CA THR A 331 51.58 -16.78 -25.08
C THR A 331 50.36 -17.68 -24.94
N LYS A 332 49.61 -17.55 -23.84
CA LYS A 332 48.37 -18.30 -23.63
C LYS A 332 47.29 -17.96 -24.67
N LYS A 333 47.22 -16.70 -25.11
CA LYS A 333 46.31 -16.28 -26.18
C LYS A 333 46.66 -16.92 -27.51
N ILE A 334 47.95 -17.07 -27.82
CA ILE A 334 48.42 -17.80 -29.00
C ILE A 334 47.99 -19.27 -28.92
N ASP A 335 48.15 -19.92 -27.76
CA ASP A 335 47.72 -21.30 -27.56
C ASP A 335 46.20 -21.47 -27.71
N GLU A 336 45.41 -20.53 -27.19
CA GLU A 336 43.96 -20.48 -27.32
C GLU A 336 43.54 -20.38 -28.79
N ILE A 337 44.13 -19.44 -29.54
CA ILE A 337 43.86 -19.24 -30.98
C ILE A 337 44.27 -20.49 -31.78
N GLN A 338 45.39 -21.12 -31.44
CA GLN A 338 45.90 -22.31 -32.13
C GLN A 338 44.96 -23.52 -31.95
N ARG A 339 44.35 -23.65 -30.77
CA ARG A 339 43.47 -24.78 -30.40
C ARG A 339 41.99 -24.52 -30.70
N ASN A 340 41.63 -23.34 -31.21
CA ASN A 340 40.25 -22.97 -31.51
C ASN A 340 39.74 -23.68 -32.79
N PRO A 341 38.73 -24.58 -32.68
CA PRO A 341 38.18 -25.29 -33.85
C PRO A 341 37.28 -24.41 -34.72
N ASP A 342 36.76 -23.31 -34.18
CA ASP A 342 35.75 -22.45 -34.84
C ASP A 342 36.38 -21.36 -35.72
N MET A 343 37.70 -21.22 -35.71
CA MET A 343 38.43 -20.26 -36.54
C MET A 343 38.93 -20.88 -37.85
N THR A 344 38.77 -20.14 -38.95
CA THR A 344 39.34 -20.50 -40.26
C THR A 344 40.88 -20.51 -40.21
N SER A 345 41.51 -21.32 -41.07
CA SER A 345 42.97 -21.46 -41.11
C SER A 345 43.69 -20.13 -41.37
N GLU A 346 43.13 -19.29 -42.24
CA GLU A 346 43.68 -17.99 -42.63
C GLU A 346 43.61 -16.98 -41.48
N GLU A 347 42.43 -16.80 -40.88
CA GLU A 347 42.24 -15.90 -39.72
C GLU A 347 43.06 -16.35 -38.51
N ARG A 348 43.23 -17.67 -38.32
CA ARG A 348 44.06 -18.23 -37.26
C ARG A 348 45.52 -17.84 -37.44
N THR A 349 46.05 -17.98 -38.66
CA THR A 349 47.42 -17.59 -38.96
C THR A 349 47.65 -16.09 -38.85
N GLU A 350 46.71 -15.26 -39.28
CA GLU A 350 46.83 -13.80 -39.21
C GLU A 350 46.85 -13.30 -37.75
N LYS A 351 45.87 -13.68 -36.93
CA LYS A 351 45.81 -13.29 -35.52
C LYS A 351 47.01 -13.84 -34.74
N MET A 352 47.37 -15.11 -34.97
CA MET A 352 48.53 -15.71 -34.33
C MET A 352 49.84 -14.98 -34.69
N ASN A 353 50.04 -14.61 -35.96
CA ASN A 353 51.22 -13.87 -36.39
C ASN A 353 51.26 -12.46 -35.77
N GLY A 354 50.11 -11.80 -35.63
CA GLY A 354 49.99 -10.51 -34.94
C GLY A 354 50.43 -10.58 -33.47
N TYR A 355 49.94 -11.56 -32.73
CA TYR A 355 50.35 -11.77 -31.32
C TYR A 355 51.81 -12.21 -31.20
N LYS A 356 52.31 -13.07 -32.10
CA LYS A 356 53.73 -13.47 -32.13
C LYS A 356 54.65 -12.28 -32.42
N SER A 357 54.30 -11.41 -33.35
CA SER A 357 55.10 -10.21 -33.65
C SER A 357 55.18 -9.28 -32.44
N LYS A 358 54.06 -9.04 -31.74
CA LYS A 358 54.03 -8.23 -30.51
C LYS A 358 54.86 -8.87 -29.40
N LEU A 359 54.82 -10.19 -29.28
CA LEU A 359 55.58 -10.93 -28.28
C LEU A 359 57.09 -10.88 -28.57
N GLU A 360 57.52 -10.98 -29.82
CA GLU A 360 58.92 -10.82 -30.22
C GLU A 360 59.43 -9.37 -30.02
N GLU A 361 58.58 -8.38 -30.24
CA GLU A 361 58.89 -6.97 -29.92
C GLU A 361 59.10 -6.78 -28.41
N LEU A 362 58.20 -7.30 -27.58
CA LEU A 362 58.33 -7.28 -26.12
C LEU A 362 59.57 -8.04 -25.65
N LYS A 363 59.87 -9.22 -26.21
CA LYS A 363 61.11 -9.96 -25.89
C LYS A 363 62.35 -9.15 -26.24
N LYS A 364 62.37 -8.48 -27.39
CA LYS A 364 63.51 -7.63 -27.78
C LYS A 364 63.67 -6.42 -26.86
N GLN A 365 62.57 -5.90 -26.33
CA GLN A 365 62.61 -4.75 -25.42
C GLN A 365 63.03 -5.14 -23.99
N TYR A 366 62.67 -6.34 -23.51
CA TYR A 366 62.80 -6.70 -22.10
C TYR A 366 63.69 -7.93 -21.79
N LEU A 367 64.03 -8.78 -22.77
CA LEU A 367 64.85 -10.00 -22.58
C LEU A 367 66.24 -9.96 -23.22
N THR A 368 66.53 -9.02 -24.13
CA THR A 368 67.91 -8.84 -24.61
C THR A 368 68.72 -8.04 -23.59
N PRO A 369 69.92 -8.49 -23.17
CA PRO A 369 70.72 -7.74 -22.22
C PRO A 369 71.11 -6.40 -22.85
N SER A 370 70.50 -5.33 -22.38
CA SER A 370 71.06 -4.00 -22.56
C SER A 370 72.23 -3.89 -21.59
N ASP A 371 73.43 -4.21 -22.08
CA ASP A 371 74.66 -3.64 -21.55
C ASP A 371 74.50 -2.11 -21.58
N ASN A 372 74.07 -1.52 -20.46
CA ASN A 372 74.43 -0.19 -19.96
C ASN A 372 73.44 0.28 -18.88
N SER A 373 73.78 0.00 -17.62
CA SER A 373 73.64 1.00 -16.55
C SER A 373 74.53 0.60 -15.37
N ALA A 374 75.83 0.56 -15.63
CA ALA A 374 76.80 0.87 -14.59
C ALA A 374 77.22 2.33 -14.77
N THR A 375 77.21 3.05 -13.65
CA THR A 375 77.81 4.36 -13.36
C THR A 375 76.87 5.57 -13.36
N GLU A 376 76.86 6.21 -12.18
CA GLU A 376 76.35 7.54 -11.77
C GLU A 376 74.87 7.56 -11.32
N GLU A 377 74.49 7.72 -10.04
CA GLU A 377 75.19 8.31 -8.88
C GLU A 377 74.82 7.58 -7.57
N ALA A 378 75.86 7.24 -6.80
CA ALA A 378 75.78 7.00 -5.38
C ALA A 378 76.57 8.10 -4.66
N THR A 379 75.91 9.16 -4.18
CA THR A 379 76.36 9.94 -3.01
C THR A 379 75.27 10.88 -2.50
N LYS A 380 74.46 10.40 -1.54
CA LYS A 380 74.31 11.09 -0.24
C LYS A 380 73.61 10.20 0.78
N VAL A 381 74.39 9.61 1.68
CA VAL A 381 73.91 8.98 2.92
C VAL A 381 74.37 9.86 4.08
N GLU A 382 73.43 10.10 4.99
CA GLU A 382 73.57 10.42 6.43
C GLU A 382 74.30 11.69 6.90
N ALA A 383 73.58 12.49 7.71
CA ALA A 383 73.71 12.41 9.18
C ALA A 383 72.69 13.34 9.88
N SER A 384 71.81 12.75 10.69
CA SER A 384 71.75 12.95 12.15
C SER A 384 70.35 12.70 12.71
N SER A 385 70.13 11.43 13.07
CA SER A 385 69.73 11.01 14.41
C SER A 385 69.92 12.07 15.51
N SER A 386 68.90 12.30 16.34
CA SER A 386 68.88 11.73 17.69
C SER A 386 67.77 12.31 18.59
N ALA A 387 67.15 11.38 19.35
CA ALA A 387 66.69 11.51 20.75
C ALA A 387 65.59 12.53 21.11
N ALA A 388 64.71 12.32 22.08
CA ALA A 388 64.36 11.19 22.93
C ALA A 388 63.01 11.49 23.62
N THR A 389 62.19 10.46 23.78
CA THR A 389 61.59 9.99 25.05
C THR A 389 60.97 10.99 26.04
N SER A 390 59.64 10.84 26.19
CA SER A 390 58.84 10.79 27.43
C SER A 390 58.78 11.97 28.42
N SER A 391 57.56 12.38 28.74
CA SER A 391 56.98 12.44 30.11
C SER A 391 55.65 13.22 30.04
N SER A 392 54.51 12.55 30.08
CA SER A 392 53.67 12.34 31.28
C SER A 392 52.89 13.57 31.77
N SER A 393 51.55 13.42 31.69
CA SER A 393 50.56 13.81 32.69
C SER A 393 50.57 15.23 33.28
N SER A 394 49.46 15.93 33.11
CA SER A 394 48.66 16.35 34.27
C SER A 394 47.25 16.77 33.85
N SER A 395 46.31 16.13 34.51
CA SER A 395 44.91 16.50 34.66
C SER A 395 44.73 17.78 35.49
N SER A 396 43.49 18.29 35.44
CA SER A 396 42.83 19.28 36.31
C SER A 396 42.56 20.61 35.56
N SER A 397 41.37 21.22 35.62
CA SER A 397 40.33 21.14 36.63
C SER A 397 39.03 21.81 36.16
N SER A 398 37.92 21.39 36.79
CA SER A 398 36.77 22.20 37.22
C SER A 398 35.81 22.70 36.12
N SER A 399 34.49 22.82 36.30
CA SER A 399 33.58 22.78 37.46
C SER A 399 32.14 22.70 36.89
N SER A 400 31.28 21.78 37.34
CA SER A 400 30.35 21.85 38.48
C SER A 400 29.00 22.54 38.22
N LYS A 401 27.96 21.83 38.71
CA LYS A 401 26.59 22.24 39.08
C LYS A 401 25.65 22.49 37.88
N LYS A 402 24.48 21.87 37.82
CA LYS A 402 23.51 21.58 38.89
C LYS A 402 22.61 20.41 38.50
#